data_AF-A0A2G2YTS1-F1
#
_entry.id   AF-A0A2G2YTS1-F1
#
_cell.length_a   1.000
_cell.length_b   1.000
_cell.length_c   1.000
_cell.angle_alpha   90.00
_cell.angle_beta   90.00
_cell.angle_gamma   90.00
#
_symmetry.space_group_name_H-M   'P 1'
#
loop_
_entity.id
_entity.type
_entity.pdbx_description
1 polymer ?
#
loop_
_entity_poly.entity_id
_entity_poly.type
_entity_poly.pdbx_seq_one_letter_code
_entity_poly.pdbx_strand_id
1 'polypeptide(L)'
;MYKNRMWNQIKDNTDTTDDIRRILMVSLRTKWKEAKHEAKTSRYDPYDTDIERLAHSLVNVEEYQWRSLVHYWSSEDAKVIMVWRLWYYLLFIALVASKSIL
;
A
#
# COMPACT_ATOMS: atom_id res chain seq x y z
N MET A 1 -18.36 6.64 5.39
CA MET A 1 -18.23 7.81 4.50
C MET A 1 -17.16 7.66 3.42
N TYR A 2 -15.89 7.33 3.74
CA TYR A 2 -14.79 7.30 2.76
C TYR A 2 -15.01 6.38 1.53
N LYS A 3 -15.52 5.15 1.75
CA LYS A 3 -15.79 4.18 0.67
C LYS A 3 -16.82 4.66 -0.36
N ASN A 4 -17.76 5.54 0.03
CA ASN A 4 -18.76 6.08 -0.88
C ASN A 4 -18.19 7.21 -1.72
N ARG A 5 -17.37 8.09 -1.13
CA ARG A 5 -16.65 9.14 -1.88
C ARG A 5 -15.73 8.55 -2.94
N MET A 6 -14.98 7.51 -2.58
CA MET A 6 -14.07 6.83 -3.51
C MET A 6 -14.84 6.13 -4.64
N TRP A 7 -16.01 5.55 -4.36
CA TRP A 7 -16.88 4.98 -5.39
C TRP A 7 -17.43 6.05 -6.33
N ASN A 8 -17.88 7.19 -5.81
CA ASN A 8 -18.38 8.28 -6.65
C ASN A 8 -17.29 8.75 -7.62
N GLN A 9 -16.05 8.89 -7.17
CA GLN A 9 -14.93 9.24 -8.05
C GLN A 9 -14.65 8.20 -9.14
N ILE A 10 -14.85 6.91 -8.86
CA ILE A 10 -14.72 5.86 -9.88
C ILE A 10 -15.86 5.97 -10.88
N LYS A 11 -17.09 6.14 -10.41
CA LYS A 11 -18.29 6.26 -11.24
C LYS A 11 -18.26 7.50 -12.14
N ASP A 12 -17.72 8.61 -11.63
CA ASP A 12 -17.55 9.85 -12.41
C ASP A 12 -16.47 9.69 -13.51
N ASN A 13 -15.48 8.80 -13.31
CA ASN A 13 -14.38 8.56 -14.26
C ASN A 13 -14.57 7.34 -15.17
N THR A 14 -15.52 6.46 -14.85
CA THR A 14 -15.80 5.23 -15.61
C THR A 14 -17.30 5.01 -15.64
N ASP A 15 -17.89 4.90 -16.84
CA ASP A 15 -19.34 4.70 -17.05
C ASP A 15 -19.77 3.29 -16.62
N THR A 16 -19.78 3.10 -15.31
CA THR A 16 -19.82 1.78 -14.69
C THR A 16 -21.09 1.59 -13.89
N THR A 17 -21.66 0.38 -14.00
CA THR A 17 -22.84 -0.07 -13.27
C THR A 17 -22.50 -0.54 -11.84
N ASP A 18 -23.45 -0.38 -10.91
CA ASP A 18 -23.21 -0.67 -9.48
C ASP A 18 -22.99 -2.17 -9.19
N ASP A 19 -23.34 -3.05 -10.12
CA ASP A 19 -23.13 -4.50 -10.10
C ASP A 19 -21.64 -4.88 -10.06
N ILE A 20 -20.76 -4.11 -10.72
CA ILE A 20 -19.30 -4.38 -10.66
C ILE A 20 -18.58 -3.60 -9.57
N ARG A 21 -19.32 -2.79 -8.78
CA ARG A 21 -18.78 -1.98 -7.67
C ARG A 21 -17.91 -2.78 -6.73
N ARG A 22 -18.39 -3.95 -6.32
CA ARG A 22 -17.65 -4.81 -5.37
C ARG A 22 -16.30 -5.23 -5.94
N ILE A 23 -16.29 -5.65 -7.21
CA ILE A 23 -15.08 -6.12 -7.90
C ILE A 23 -14.09 -4.95 -8.05
N LEU A 24 -14.55 -3.80 -8.54
CA LEU A 24 -13.70 -2.62 -8.72
C LEU A 24 -13.14 -2.09 -7.40
N MET A 25 -13.95 -2.07 -6.34
CA MET A 25 -13.48 -1.65 -5.02
C MET A 25 -12.43 -2.61 -4.44
N VAL A 26 -12.55 -3.92 -4.70
CA VAL A 26 -11.52 -4.90 -4.33
C VAL A 26 -10.25 -4.68 -5.15
N SER A 27 -10.37 -4.54 -6.47
CA SER A 27 -9.23 -4.29 -7.37
C SER A 27 -8.51 -2.99 -7.03
N LEU A 28 -9.25 -1.91 -6.74
CA LEU A 28 -8.67 -0.64 -6.32
C LEU A 28 -7.92 -0.77 -5.00
N ARG A 29 -8.48 -1.51 -4.03
CA ARG A 29 -7.78 -1.78 -2.76
C ARG A 29 -6.48 -2.54 -2.98
N THR A 30 -6.46 -3.51 -3.90
CA THR A 30 -5.26 -4.28 -4.23
C THR A 30 -4.22 -3.40 -4.92
N LYS A 31 -4.61 -2.70 -5.99
CA LYS A 31 -3.73 -1.75 -6.70
C LYS A 31 -3.16 -0.67 -5.77
N TRP A 32 -3.98 -0.16 -4.86
CA TRP A 32 -3.52 0.80 -3.85
C TRP A 32 -2.49 0.21 -2.88
N LYS A 33 -2.63 -1.07 -2.50
CA LYS A 33 -1.63 -1.74 -1.67
C LYS A 33 -0.32 -1.96 -2.42
N GLU A 34 -0.39 -2.35 -3.69
CA GLU A 34 0.77 -2.55 -4.56
C GLU A 34 1.51 -1.22 -4.79
N ALA A 35 0.79 -0.17 -5.19
CA ALA A 35 1.37 1.16 -5.38
C ALA A 35 2.05 1.70 -4.10
N LYS A 36 1.43 1.48 -2.93
CA LYS A 36 2.05 1.86 -1.64
C LYS A 36 3.29 1.01 -1.33
N HIS A 37 3.29 -0.26 -1.68
CA HIS A 37 4.44 -1.13 -1.47
C HIS A 37 5.62 -0.67 -2.36
N GLU A 38 5.35 -0.46 -3.65
CA GLU A 38 6.34 0.02 -4.62
C GLU A 38 6.90 1.40 -4.24
N ALA A 39 6.03 2.33 -3.83
CA ALA A 39 6.44 3.65 -3.37
C ALA A 39 7.35 3.56 -2.13
N LYS A 40 7.04 2.64 -1.22
CA LYS A 40 7.86 2.41 -0.03
C LYS A 40 9.21 1.81 -0.37
N THR A 41 9.25 0.74 -1.16
CA THR A 41 10.50 0.05 -1.53
C THR A 41 11.43 0.93 -2.36
N SER A 42 10.87 1.76 -3.24
CA SER A 42 11.66 2.61 -4.14
C SER A 42 12.10 3.94 -3.51
N ARG A 43 11.32 4.51 -2.58
CA ARG A 43 11.53 5.89 -2.10
C ARG A 43 11.50 6.09 -0.59
N TYR A 44 11.12 5.07 0.20
CA TYR A 44 11.16 5.14 1.67
C TYR A 44 12.28 4.29 2.24
N ASP A 45 12.35 3.01 1.86
CA ASP A 45 13.34 2.04 2.34
C ASP A 45 14.81 2.40 2.02
N PRO A 46 15.14 3.06 0.89
CA PRO A 46 16.53 3.41 0.58
C PRO A 46 17.14 4.53 1.43
N TYR A 47 16.32 5.26 2.20
CA TYR A 47 16.77 6.44 2.95
C TYR A 47 16.54 6.23 4.44
N ASP A 48 17.52 6.62 5.26
CA ASP A 48 17.46 6.47 6.71
C ASP A 48 16.77 7.66 7.39
N THR A 49 16.85 8.85 6.77
CA THR A 49 16.29 10.07 7.36
C THR A 49 14.95 10.46 6.73
N ASP A 50 14.03 10.96 7.55
CA ASP A 50 12.74 11.48 7.06
C ASP A 50 12.91 12.70 6.16
N ILE A 51 14.01 13.46 6.31
CA ILE A 51 14.33 14.61 5.45
C ILE A 51 14.59 14.14 4.01
N GLU A 52 15.39 13.08 3.82
CA GLU A 52 15.66 12.51 2.49
C GLU A 52 14.41 11.87 1.88
N ARG A 53 13.61 11.15 2.69
CA ARG A 53 12.34 10.54 2.25
C ARG A 53 11.34 11.57 1.73
N LEU A 54 11.28 12.74 2.37
CA LEU A 54 10.41 13.84 1.95
C LEU A 54 10.93 14.54 0.69
N ALA A 55 12.26 14.66 0.53
CA ALA A 55 12.87 15.25 -0.66
C ALA A 55 12.69 14.37 -1.92
N HIS A 56 12.60 13.05 -1.75
CA HIS A 56 12.41 12.10 -2.85
C HIS A 56 10.94 11.68 -3.03
N SER A 57 10.01 12.64 -3.07
CA SER A 57 8.59 12.35 -3.35
C SER A 57 8.36 11.84 -4.79
N LEU A 58 7.29 11.07 -4.98
CA LEU A 58 6.81 10.71 -6.32
C LEU A 58 6.10 11.92 -6.94
N VAL A 59 6.52 12.36 -8.14
CA VAL A 59 5.92 13.49 -8.88
C VAL A 59 4.39 13.36 -9.04
N ASN A 60 3.88 12.13 -9.04
CA ASN A 60 2.46 11.84 -9.25
C ASN A 60 1.64 11.81 -7.94
N VAL A 61 2.26 12.03 -6.78
CA VAL A 61 1.60 12.00 -5.48
C VAL A 61 1.64 13.39 -4.87
N GLU A 62 0.47 13.90 -4.47
CA GLU A 62 0.34 15.18 -3.80
C GLU A 62 1.19 15.21 -2.51
N GLU A 63 1.95 16.29 -2.28
CA GLU A 63 2.96 16.38 -1.21
C GLU A 63 2.37 16.06 0.18
N TYR A 64 1.16 16.55 0.46
CA TYR A 64 0.46 16.28 1.71
C TYR A 64 0.18 14.78 1.94
N GLN A 65 -0.18 14.07 0.86
CA GLN A 65 -0.44 12.63 0.91
C GLN A 65 0.87 11.87 1.13
N TRP A 66 1.96 12.30 0.49
CA TRP A 66 3.29 11.73 0.70
C TRP A 66 3.79 11.92 2.13
N ARG A 67 3.68 13.13 2.68
CA ARG A 67 4.05 13.44 4.07
C ARG A 67 3.29 12.58 5.07
N SER A 68 1.99 12.41 4.85
CA SER A 68 1.15 11.55 5.69
C SER A 68 1.60 10.08 5.64
N LEU A 69 2.03 9.60 4.48
CA LEU A 69 2.56 8.24 4.31
C LEU A 69 3.92 8.04 4.98
N VAL A 70 4.86 8.97 4.80
CA VAL A 70 6.17 8.94 5.45
C VAL A 70 6.01 8.94 6.96
N HIS A 71 5.18 9.84 7.51
CA HIS A 71 4.87 9.88 8.94
C HIS A 71 4.26 8.55 9.44
N TYR A 72 3.30 7.99 8.69
CA TYR A 72 2.73 6.69 9.03
C TYR A 72 3.80 5.58 9.05
N TRP A 73 4.66 5.50 8.04
CA TRP A 73 5.70 4.46 7.97
C TRP A 73 6.81 4.62 9.01
N SER A 74 7.12 5.85 9.40
CA SER A 74 8.09 6.15 10.45
C SER A 74 7.55 5.92 11.87
N SER A 75 6.22 5.75 12.02
CA SER A 75 5.61 5.41 13.30
C SER A 75 5.97 4.00 13.78
N GLU A 76 6.09 3.84 15.10
CA GLU A 76 6.47 2.57 15.72
C GLU A 76 5.46 1.45 15.42
N ASP A 77 4.17 1.79 15.38
CA ASP A 77 3.09 0.86 15.00
C ASP A 77 3.28 0.28 13.60
N ALA A 78 3.71 1.10 12.65
CA ALA A 78 3.96 0.64 11.29
C ALA A 78 5.19 -0.27 11.22
N LYS A 79 6.26 0.03 11.96
CA LYS A 79 7.45 -0.84 12.07
C LYS A 79 7.09 -2.20 12.65
N VAL A 80 6.29 -2.23 13.71
CA VAL A 80 5.78 -3.47 14.30
C VAL A 80 4.99 -4.27 13.26
N ILE A 81 3.98 -3.67 12.62
CA ILE A 81 3.18 -4.34 11.58
C ILE A 81 4.04 -4.87 10.43
N MET A 82 5.11 -4.15 10.06
CA MET A 82 6.05 -4.57 9.02
C MET A 82 6.88 -5.79 9.43
N VAL A 83 7.40 -5.82 10.67
CA VAL A 83 8.11 -6.98 11.22
C VAL A 83 7.19 -8.19 11.22
N TRP A 84 5.96 -8.06 11.74
CA TRP A 84 4.98 -9.15 11.73
C TRP A 84 4.66 -9.64 10.31
N ARG A 85 4.56 -8.73 9.33
CA ARG A 85 4.34 -9.11 7.92
C ARG A 85 5.51 -9.89 7.34
N LEU A 86 6.75 -9.46 7.55
CA LEU A 86 7.94 -10.17 7.07
C LEU A 86 8.03 -11.56 7.71
N TRP A 87 7.82 -11.65 9.02
CA TRP A 87 7.76 -12.93 9.73
C TRP A 87 6.68 -13.85 9.19
N TYR A 88 5.47 -13.34 8.94
CA TYR A 88 4.38 -14.14 8.41
C TYR A 88 4.63 -14.58 6.95
N TYR A 89 5.25 -13.73 6.12
CA TYR A 89 5.66 -14.09 4.76
C TYR A 89 6.74 -15.17 4.75
N LEU A 90 7.77 -15.04 5.60
CA LEU A 90 8.82 -16.06 5.73
C LEU A 90 8.25 -17.38 6.27
N LEU A 91 7.37 -17.32 7.27
CA LEU A 91 6.65 -18.49 7.77
C LEU A 91 5.81 -19.14 6.68
N PHE A 92 5.08 -18.36 5.88
CA PHE A 92 4.27 -18.85 4.77
C PHE A 92 5.12 -19.51 3.68
N ILE A 93 6.24 -18.89 3.28
CA ILE A 93 7.18 -19.48 2.32
C ILE A 93 7.77 -20.78 2.86
N ALA A 94 8.17 -20.81 4.14
CA ALA A 94 8.67 -22.02 4.78
C ALA A 94 7.61 -23.14 4.84
N LEU A 95 6.35 -22.79 5.12
CA LEU A 95 5.23 -23.74 5.14
C LEU A 95 4.92 -24.31 3.75
N VAL A 96 4.99 -23.47 2.71
CA VAL A 96 4.80 -23.88 1.32
C VAL A 96 5.97 -24.73 0.84
N ALA A 97 7.21 -24.32 1.13
CA ALA A 97 8.41 -25.09 0.81
C ALA A 97 8.42 -26.46 1.52
N SER A 98 7.96 -26.53 2.77
CA SER A 98 7.84 -27.79 3.52
C SER A 98 6.79 -28.75 2.94
N LYS A 99 5.78 -28.25 2.22
CA LYS A 99 4.76 -29.08 1.56
C LYS A 99 5.17 -29.58 0.17
N SER A 100 6.19 -28.98 -0.43
CA SER A 100 6.73 -29.38 -1.74
C SER A 100 7.85 -30.41 -1.67
N ILE A 101 8.28 -30.80 -0.45
CA ILE A 101 9.37 -31.77 -0.20
C ILE A 101 8.81 -33.15 0.24
N LEU A 102 7.47 -33.33 0.22
CA LEU A 102 6.81 -34.57 0.64
C LEU A 102 5.99 -35.20 -0.49
#